data_AF-A0A8T3X6R8-F1
#
_entry.id   AF-A0A8T3X6R8-F1
#
_cell.length_a   1.000
_cell.length_b   1.000
_cell.length_c   1.000
_cell.angle_alpha   90.00
_cell.angle_beta   90.00
_cell.angle_gamma   90.00
#
_symmetry.space_group_name_H-M   'P 1'
#
loop_
_entity.id
_entity.type
_entity.pdbx_description
1 polymer ?
#
loop_
_entity_poly.entity_id
_entity_poly.type
_entity_poly.pdbx_seq_one_letter_code
_entity_poly.pdbx_strand_id
1 'polypeptide(L)'
;MELVIDANPLFAALIKGSFTASIIASYGVRLFAPEFLFEEFLEHKEEILGKAKRSEEEFRELFSILTKLIKTIPSKEIGPFLEEARQISPDEDDVPYLALAIKLNAPIWSNDKRLKRQDRVKVYSTEDLKDELGG
;
A
#
# COMPACT_ATOMS: atom_id res chain seq x y z
N MET A 1 -8.58 3.36 11.24
CA MET A 1 -7.18 2.88 11.34
C MET A 1 -6.38 3.56 10.24
N GLU A 2 -5.12 3.90 10.51
CA GLU A 2 -4.19 4.46 9.52
C GLU A 2 -3.22 3.36 9.11
N LEU A 3 -3.04 3.13 7.81
CA LEU A 3 -2.22 2.05 7.27
C LEU A 3 -1.41 2.57 6.09
N VAL A 4 -0.12 2.24 6.05
CA VAL A 4 0.72 2.50 4.87
C VAL A 4 0.53 1.36 3.89
N ILE A 5 0.05 1.63 2.68
CA ILE A 5 -0.18 0.60 1.66
C ILE A 5 1.00 0.53 0.69
N ASP A 6 1.39 -0.70 0.39
CA ASP A 6 2.35 -1.06 -0.65
C ASP A 6 1.63 -1.18 -2.02
N ALA A 7 2.38 -1.05 -3.11
CA ALA A 7 1.86 -1.22 -4.47
C ALA A 7 1.31 -2.64 -4.67
N ASN A 8 1.91 -3.66 -4.07
CA ASN A 8 1.51 -5.06 -4.27
C ASN A 8 0.05 -5.38 -3.85
N PRO A 9 -0.38 -5.05 -2.61
CA PRO A 9 -1.79 -5.19 -2.20
C PRO A 9 -2.74 -4.32 -3.04
N LEU A 10 -2.29 -3.13 -3.47
CA LEU A 10 -3.07 -2.23 -4.32
C LEU A 10 -3.34 -2.84 -5.70
N PHE A 11 -2.31 -3.42 -6.33
CA PHE A 11 -2.44 -4.17 -7.58
C PHE A 11 -3.40 -5.35 -7.41
N ALA A 12 -3.27 -6.10 -6.32
CA ALA A 12 -4.17 -7.24 -6.03
C ALA A 12 -5.63 -6.81 -5.82
N ALA A 13 -5.88 -5.63 -5.24
CA ALA A 13 -7.22 -5.06 -5.09
C ALA A 13 -7.89 -4.85 -6.45
N LEU A 14 -7.12 -4.32 -7.41
CA LEU A 14 -7.61 -3.95 -8.73
C LEU A 14 -7.69 -5.13 -9.69
N ILE A 15 -6.79 -6.10 -9.58
CA ILE A 15 -6.78 -7.29 -10.44
C ILE A 15 -7.90 -8.26 -10.07
N LYS A 16 -8.07 -8.57 -8.78
CA LYS A 16 -9.04 -9.58 -8.33
C LYS A 16 -10.35 -9.01 -7.82
N GLY A 17 -10.50 -7.68 -7.75
CA GLY A 17 -11.60 -7.05 -6.99
C GLY A 17 -11.59 -7.53 -5.53
N SER A 18 -10.41 -7.89 -5.04
CA SER A 18 -10.27 -8.70 -3.85
C SER A 18 -10.58 -7.90 -2.60
N PHE A 19 -10.75 -8.64 -1.51
CA PHE A 19 -10.98 -8.22 -0.13
C PHE A 19 -10.28 -6.90 0.28
N THR A 20 -9.12 -6.57 -0.29
CA THR A 20 -8.47 -5.26 -0.13
C THR A 20 -9.43 -4.08 -0.39
N ALA A 21 -10.14 -4.06 -1.52
CA ALA A 21 -11.11 -3.01 -1.83
C ALA A 21 -12.29 -3.01 -0.85
N SER A 22 -12.72 -4.20 -0.41
CA SER A 22 -13.76 -4.35 0.62
C SER A 22 -13.29 -3.85 1.98
N ILE A 23 -12.02 -4.05 2.36
CA ILE A 23 -11.46 -3.52 3.61
C ILE A 23 -11.50 -1.99 3.58
N ILE A 24 -11.00 -1.40 2.50
CA ILE A 24 -10.91 0.04 2.34
C ILE A 24 -12.31 0.65 2.37
N ALA A 25 -13.27 0.06 1.64
CA ALA A 25 -14.65 0.54 1.57
C ALA A 25 -15.44 0.31 2.86
N SER A 26 -15.29 -0.85 3.51
CA SER A 26 -16.13 -1.25 4.66
C SER A 26 -15.65 -0.69 5.99
N TYR A 27 -14.33 -0.62 6.21
CA TYR A 27 -13.77 -0.25 7.52
C TYR A 27 -13.28 1.20 7.60
N GLY A 28 -13.41 1.98 6.52
CA GLY A 28 -13.03 3.39 6.50
C GLY A 28 -11.57 3.62 6.89
N VAL A 29 -10.69 2.68 6.54
CA VAL A 29 -9.26 2.80 6.83
C VAL A 29 -8.65 3.90 5.98
N ARG A 30 -7.81 4.73 6.61
CA ARG A 30 -7.05 5.76 5.91
C ARG A 30 -5.77 5.13 5.42
N LEU A 31 -5.63 5.04 4.12
CA LEU A 31 -4.44 4.52 3.50
C LEU A 31 -3.46 5.65 3.24
N PHE A 32 -2.19 5.36 3.41
CA PHE A 32 -1.10 6.29 3.10
C PHE A 32 -0.13 5.60 2.17
N ALA A 33 0.33 6.33 1.17
CA ALA A 33 1.32 5.81 0.24
C ALA A 33 2.33 6.92 -0.06
N PRO A 34 3.56 6.57 -0.42
CA PRO A 34 4.48 7.56 -0.95
C PRO A 34 4.07 8.00 -2.37
N GLU A 35 4.49 9.18 -2.81
CA GLU A 35 4.09 9.72 -4.12
C GLU A 35 4.48 8.80 -5.30
N PHE A 36 5.65 8.16 -5.22
CA PHE A 36 6.14 7.27 -6.28
C PHE A 36 5.30 6.01 -6.45
N LEU A 37 4.55 5.58 -5.43
CA LEU A 37 3.67 4.41 -5.55
C LEU A 37 2.63 4.64 -6.65
N PHE A 38 2.14 5.87 -6.81
CA PHE A 38 1.23 6.19 -7.91
C PHE A 38 1.92 6.27 -9.26
N GLU A 39 3.21 6.65 -9.28
CA GLU A 39 4.02 6.64 -10.51
C GLU A 39 4.20 5.21 -11.01
N GLU A 40 4.70 4.29 -10.17
CA GLU A 40 4.79 2.86 -10.50
C GLU A 40 3.43 2.30 -10.90
N PHE A 41 2.39 2.69 -10.19
CA PHE A 41 1.04 2.22 -10.47
C PHE A 41 0.55 2.63 -11.88
N LEU A 42 0.89 3.85 -12.32
CA LEU A 42 0.59 4.33 -13.66
C LEU A 42 1.45 3.67 -14.73
N GLU A 43 2.72 3.40 -14.44
CA GLU A 43 3.62 2.67 -15.34
C GLU A 43 3.14 1.23 -15.57
N HIS A 44 2.71 0.55 -14.52
CA HIS A 44 2.18 -0.82 -14.62
C HIS A 44 0.69 -0.89 -15.01
N LYS A 45 0.03 0.24 -15.32
CA LYS A 45 -1.43 0.26 -15.60
C LYS A 45 -1.82 -0.72 -16.71
N GLU A 46 -1.01 -0.82 -17.77
CA GLU A 46 -1.31 -1.64 -18.94
C GLU A 46 -1.23 -3.13 -18.59
N GLU A 47 -0.25 -3.53 -17.78
CA GLU A 47 -0.17 -4.89 -17.25
C GLU A 47 -1.34 -5.23 -16.33
N ILE A 48 -1.75 -4.29 -15.47
CA ILE A 48 -2.89 -4.49 -14.56
C ILE A 48 -4.17 -4.67 -15.36
N LEU A 49 -4.43 -3.81 -16.35
CA LEU A 49 -5.61 -3.92 -17.21
C LEU A 49 -5.65 -5.27 -17.93
N GLY A 50 -4.49 -5.72 -18.44
CA GLY A 50 -4.35 -7.04 -19.06
C GLY A 50 -4.63 -8.20 -18.09
N LYS A 51 -4.13 -8.13 -16.85
CA LYS A 51 -4.31 -9.17 -15.82
C LYS A 51 -5.68 -9.15 -15.16
N ALA A 52 -6.24 -7.97 -14.92
CA ALA A 52 -7.51 -7.75 -14.27
C ALA A 52 -8.69 -8.19 -15.15
N LYS A 53 -8.50 -8.30 -16.47
CA LYS A 53 -9.58 -8.46 -17.45
C LYS A 53 -10.69 -7.41 -17.26
N ARG A 54 -10.30 -6.22 -16.82
CA ARG A 54 -11.20 -5.09 -16.56
C ARG A 54 -11.07 -4.07 -17.68
N SER A 55 -12.16 -3.37 -17.94
CA SER A 55 -12.15 -2.24 -18.86
C SER A 55 -11.36 -1.07 -18.27
N GLU A 56 -10.81 -0.22 -19.14
CA GLU A 56 -10.11 0.99 -18.71
C GLU A 56 -11.02 1.90 -17.87
N GLU A 57 -12.32 1.93 -18.17
CA GLU A 57 -13.33 2.65 -17.38
C GLU A 57 -13.41 2.15 -15.94
N GLU A 58 -13.55 0.84 -15.72
CA GLU A 58 -13.59 0.27 -14.36
C GLU A 58 -12.31 0.54 -13.58
N PHE A 59 -11.17 0.42 -14.25
CA PHE A 59 -9.88 0.76 -13.64
C PHE A 59 -9.85 2.23 -13.22
N ARG A 60 -10.29 3.14 -14.10
CA ARG A 60 -10.27 4.58 -13.85
C ARG A 60 -11.22 4.97 -12.71
N GLU A 61 -12.38 4.33 -12.61
CA GLU A 61 -13.31 4.50 -11.48
C GLU A 61 -12.68 4.04 -10.17
N LEU A 62 -12.14 2.82 -10.13
CA LEU A 62 -11.49 2.28 -8.94
C LEU A 62 -10.26 3.12 -8.55
N PHE A 63 -9.46 3.53 -9.52
CA PHE A 63 -8.33 4.42 -9.31
C PHE A 63 -8.75 5.77 -8.74
N SER A 64 -9.85 6.35 -9.23
CA SER A 64 -10.40 7.60 -8.68
C SER A 64 -10.89 7.44 -7.23
N ILE A 65 -11.42 6.28 -6.88
CA ILE A 65 -11.82 5.96 -5.50
C ILE A 65 -10.57 5.80 -4.63
N LEU A 66 -9.58 5.03 -5.09
CA LEU A 66 -8.34 4.77 -4.36
C LEU A 66 -7.55 6.06 -4.11
N THR A 67 -7.40 6.92 -5.11
CA THR A 67 -6.74 8.24 -4.96
C THR A 67 -7.45 9.17 -3.97
N LYS A 68 -8.75 8.99 -3.73
CA LYS A 68 -9.50 9.73 -2.69
C LYS A 68 -9.32 9.12 -1.30
N LEU A 69 -9.09 7.81 -1.21
CA LEU A 69 -8.96 7.06 0.04
C LEU A 69 -7.50 6.97 0.53
N ILE A 70 -6.56 6.95 -0.42
CA ILE A 70 -5.12 6.89 -0.19
C ILE A 70 -4.57 8.31 -0.21
N LYS A 71 -3.95 8.71 0.90
CA LYS A 71 -3.24 9.97 1.01
C LYS A 71 -1.78 9.77 0.62
N THR A 72 -1.37 10.42 -0.47
CA THR A 72 0.03 10.42 -0.89
C THR A 72 0.86 11.38 -0.05
N ILE A 73 2.05 10.93 0.33
CA ILE A 73 3.04 11.75 1.02
C ILE A 73 4.27 11.88 0.12
N PRO A 74 4.74 13.11 -0.13
CA PRO A 74 5.89 13.33 -0.99
C PRO A 74 7.18 12.76 -0.38
N SER A 75 8.08 12.28 -1.23
CA SER A 75 9.36 11.66 -0.84
C SER A 75 10.23 12.61 -0.03
N LYS A 76 10.12 13.92 -0.28
CA LYS A 76 10.78 14.96 0.52
C LYS A 76 10.40 14.93 2.00
N GLU A 77 9.16 14.55 2.27
CA GLU A 77 8.57 14.52 3.61
C GLU A 77 8.94 13.27 4.40
N ILE A 78 9.32 12.18 3.72
CA ILE A 78 9.91 10.96 4.30
C ILE A 78 11.43 11.00 4.35
N GLY A 79 12.08 11.91 3.62
CA GLY A 79 13.53 12.16 3.63
C GLY A 79 14.25 11.93 4.96
N PRO A 80 13.87 12.59 6.07
CA PRO A 80 14.54 12.42 7.36
C PRO A 80 14.36 11.03 7.99
N PHE A 81 13.33 10.27 7.61
CA PHE A 81 13.06 8.92 8.09
C PHE A 81 13.66 7.83 7.20
N LEU A 82 14.09 8.16 5.97
CA LEU A 82 14.70 7.21 5.05
C LEU A 82 15.97 6.58 5.64
N GLU A 83 16.76 7.34 6.38
CA GLU A 83 17.98 6.82 7.01
C GLU A 83 17.67 5.78 8.10
N GLU A 84 16.67 6.04 8.96
CA GLU A 84 16.22 5.06 9.96
C GLU A 84 15.59 3.85 9.28
N ALA A 85 14.74 4.07 8.27
CA ALA A 85 14.12 3.01 7.51
C ALA A 85 15.17 2.10 6.84
N ARG A 86 16.23 2.67 6.26
CA ARG A 86 17.29 1.89 5.59
C ARG A 86 18.07 0.99 6.54
N GLN A 87 18.13 1.32 7.83
CA GLN A 87 18.78 0.46 8.84
C GLN A 87 17.95 -0.76 9.21
N ILE A 88 16.62 -0.63 9.16
CA ILE A 88 15.69 -1.72 9.50
C ILE A 88 15.17 -2.45 8.26
N SER A 89 15.29 -1.84 7.08
CA SER A 89 14.70 -2.35 5.85
C SER A 89 15.48 -3.55 5.34
N PRO A 90 14.80 -4.66 5.00
CA PRO A 90 15.44 -5.82 4.41
C PRO A 90 15.88 -5.58 2.95
N ASP A 91 15.18 -4.73 2.22
CA ASP A 91 15.39 -4.42 0.80
C ASP A 91 15.32 -2.89 0.58
N GLU A 92 16.03 -2.35 -0.43
CA GLU A 92 16.05 -0.90 -0.71
C GLU A 92 14.70 -0.37 -1.20
N ASP A 93 13.91 -1.21 -1.86
CA ASP A 93 12.56 -0.88 -2.36
C ASP A 93 11.55 -0.68 -1.21
N ASP A 94 11.77 -1.33 -0.06
CA ASP A 94 10.90 -1.25 1.11
C ASP A 94 11.18 -0.01 2.00
N VAL A 95 12.37 0.58 1.85
CA VAL A 95 12.84 1.75 2.63
C VAL A 95 11.84 2.90 2.62
N PRO A 96 11.32 3.36 1.48
CA PRO A 96 10.33 4.44 1.47
C PRO A 96 9.04 4.12 2.23
N TYR A 97 8.55 2.88 2.15
CA TYR A 97 7.33 2.44 2.84
C TYR A 97 7.55 2.41 4.35
N LEU A 98 8.69 1.89 4.79
CA LEU A 98 9.10 1.90 6.20
C LEU A 98 9.29 3.32 6.73
N ALA A 99 9.93 4.20 5.96
CA ALA A 99 10.11 5.60 6.34
C ALA A 99 8.75 6.31 6.54
N LEU A 100 7.81 6.05 5.63
CA LEU A 100 6.46 6.59 5.72
C LEU A 100 5.71 6.05 6.95
N ALA A 101 5.86 4.76 7.22
CA ALA A 101 5.21 4.10 8.34
C ALA A 101 5.76 4.55 9.69
N ILE A 102 7.09 4.71 9.81
CA ILE A 102 7.74 5.30 10.98
C ILE A 102 7.23 6.72 11.20
N LYS A 103 7.22 7.53 10.14
CA LYS A 103 6.76 8.92 10.20
C LYS A 103 5.32 9.04 10.70
N LEU A 104 4.42 8.24 10.14
CA LEU A 104 3.00 8.26 10.47
C LEU A 104 2.70 7.45 11.74
N ASN A 105 3.70 6.76 12.29
CA ASN A 105 3.56 5.78 13.34
C ASN A 105 2.42 4.77 13.05
N ALA A 106 2.31 4.37 11.79
CA ALA A 106 1.24 3.56 11.25
C ALA A 106 1.78 2.20 10.78
N PRO A 107 1.00 1.12 10.91
CA PRO A 107 1.37 -0.18 10.37
C PRO A 107 1.42 -0.18 8.84
N ILE A 108 2.28 -1.02 8.26
CA ILE A 108 2.36 -1.26 6.82
C ILE A 108 1.44 -2.41 6.46
N TRP A 109 0.72 -2.26 5.37
CA TRP A 109 0.03 -3.34 4.69
C TRP A 109 0.88 -3.81 3.51
N SER A 110 1.54 -4.96 3.70
CA SER A 110 2.22 -5.66 2.62
C SER A 110 2.07 -7.16 2.80
N ASN A 111 1.95 -7.87 1.68
CA ASN A 111 1.97 -9.33 1.65
C ASN A 111 3.40 -9.89 1.59
N ASP A 112 4.42 -9.02 1.49
CA ASP A 112 5.79 -9.48 1.48
C ASP A 112 6.23 -9.97 2.86
N LYS A 113 6.72 -11.22 2.90
CA LYS A 113 7.22 -11.84 4.12
C LYS A 113 8.57 -11.26 4.53
N ARG A 114 9.31 -10.62 3.61
CA ARG A 114 10.58 -9.97 3.91
C ARG A 114 10.37 -8.74 4.79
N LEU A 115 9.38 -7.90 4.48
CA LEU A 115 8.98 -6.77 5.32
C LEU A 115 8.61 -7.17 6.75
N LYS A 116 8.07 -8.37 6.94
CA LYS A 116 7.77 -8.90 8.29
C LYS A 116 9.01 -9.28 9.11
N ARG A 117 10.22 -9.24 8.54
CA ARG A 117 11.46 -9.54 9.26
C ARG A 117 11.92 -8.42 10.18
N GLN A 118 11.45 -7.19 9.95
CA GLN A 118 11.74 -6.08 10.84
C GLN A 118 10.67 -5.97 11.94
N ASP A 119 11.10 -5.67 13.16
CA ASP A 119 10.24 -5.56 14.35
C ASP A 119 9.90 -4.10 14.72
N ARG A 120 10.38 -3.13 13.94
CA ARG A 120 10.24 -1.70 14.25
C ARG A 120 8.82 -1.19 13.92
N VAL A 121 8.26 -1.68 12.83
CA VAL A 121 6.96 -1.30 12.28
C VAL A 121 6.07 -2.53 12.19
N LYS A 122 4.82 -2.44 12.62
CA LYS A 122 3.85 -3.53 12.43
C LYS A 122 3.55 -3.71 10.95
N VAL A 123 3.70 -4.92 10.44
CA VAL A 123 3.35 -5.27 9.06
C VAL A 123 2.18 -6.24 9.07
N TYR A 124 1.06 -5.82 8.51
CA TYR A 124 -0.10 -6.65 8.29
C TYR A 124 -0.10 -7.17 6.85
N SER A 125 -0.30 -8.47 6.70
CA SER A 125 -0.69 -9.04 5.41
C SER A 125 -2.20 -8.90 5.22
N THR A 126 -2.66 -9.16 4.01
CA THR A 126 -4.09 -9.20 3.69
C THR A 126 -4.83 -10.24 4.53
N GLU A 127 -4.16 -11.34 4.89
CA GLU A 127 -4.71 -12.36 5.79
C GLU A 127 -4.78 -11.87 7.24
N ASP A 128 -3.76 -11.15 7.74
CA ASP A 128 -3.80 -10.59 9.09
C ASP A 128 -4.90 -9.54 9.24
N LEU A 129 -5.05 -8.65 8.24
CA LEU A 129 -6.14 -7.67 8.26
C LEU A 129 -7.50 -8.34 8.18
N LYS A 130 -7.61 -9.50 7.52
CA LYS A 130 -8.85 -10.27 7.51
C LYS A 130 -9.20 -10.75 8.91
N ASP A 131 -8.24 -11.30 9.62
CA ASP A 131 -8.44 -11.81 10.99
C ASP A 131 -8.75 -10.66 11.97
N GLU A 132 -7.99 -9.56 11.90
CA GLU A 132 -8.15 -8.38 12.77
C GLU A 132 -9.48 -7.67 12.55
N LEU A 133 -9.93 -7.58 11.29
CA LEU A 133 -11.18 -6.91 10.94
C LEU A 133 -12.40 -7.86 11.03
N GLY A 134 -12.21 -9.11 11.44
CA GLY A 134 -13.31 -10.07 11.71
C GLY A 134 -14.00 -10.64 10.48
N GLY A 135 -13.25 -10.90 9.40
CA GLY A 135 -13.76 -11.47 8.14
C GLY A 135 -13.80 -12.99 8.05
#